data_AF-A0A531KVP2-F1
#
_entry.id   AF-A0A531KVP2-F1
#
_cell.length_a   1.000
_cell.length_b   1.000
_cell.length_c   1.000
_cell.angle_alpha   90.00
_cell.angle_beta   90.00
_cell.angle_gamma   90.00
#
_symmetry.space_group_name_H-M   'P 1'
#
loop_
_entity.id
_entity.type
_entity.pdbx_description
1 polymer ?
#
loop_
_entity_poly.entity_id
_entity_poly.type
_entity_poly.pdbx_seq_one_letter_code
_entity_poly.pdbx_strand_id
1 'polypeptide(L)' 'AWEIVQGLNVRINQLRSMTIASVNRRDAAIAEMTDIMNAIKSRNGDAAEAAARRHVEQAWRIAQQTLRNS' A
#
# COMPACT_ATOMS: atom_id res chain seq x y z
N ALA A 1 -8.08 -8.14 19.59
CA ALA A 1 -7.10 -7.28 18.88
C ALA A 1 -6.45 -8.01 17.70
N TRP A 2 -5.92 -9.24 17.88
CA TRP A 2 -5.25 -10.01 16.82
C TRP A 2 -6.13 -10.32 15.59
N GLU A 3 -7.39 -10.73 15.79
CA GLU A 3 -8.33 -11.01 14.69
C GLU A 3 -8.57 -9.80 13.77
N ILE A 4 -8.59 -8.58 14.34
CA ILE A 4 -8.73 -7.33 13.58
C ILE A 4 -7.51 -7.13 12.68
N VAL A 5 -6.30 -7.37 13.22
CA VAL A 5 -5.05 -7.27 12.46
C VAL A 5 -5.01 -8.29 11.33
N GLN A 6 -5.46 -9.53 11.58
CA GLN A 6 -5.56 -10.55 10.54
C GLN A 6 -6.55 -10.15 9.44
N GLY A 7 -7.75 -9.67 9.80
CA GLY A 7 -8.74 -9.20 8.85
C GLY A 7 -8.23 -8.03 7.99
N LEU A 8 -7.49 -7.10 8.60
CA LEU A 8 -6.84 -5.99 7.90
C LEU A 8 -5.78 -6.49 6.91
N ASN A 9 -4.93 -7.43 7.33
CA ASN A 9 -3.87 -7.99 6.49
C ASN A 9 -4.45 -8.67 5.23
N VAL A 10 -5.53 -9.45 5.38
CA VAL A 10 -6.24 -10.07 4.25
C VAL A 10 -6.72 -9.03 3.25
N ARG A 11 -7.36 -7.95 3.71
CA ARG A 11 -7.87 -6.87 2.83
C ARG A 11 -6.74 -6.13 2.11
N ILE A 12 -5.63 -5.85 2.78
CA ILE A 12 -4.44 -5.23 2.18
C ILE A 12 -3.85 -6.15 1.09
N ASN A 13 -3.76 -7.46 1.35
CA ASN A 13 -3.25 -8.41 0.37
C ASN A 13 -4.18 -8.53 -0.85
N GLN A 14 -5.49 -8.53 -0.65
CA GLN A 14 -6.46 -8.51 -1.76
C GLN A 14 -6.26 -7.27 -2.63
N LEU A 15 -6.16 -6.08 -2.01
CA LEU A 15 -5.93 -4.82 -2.73
C LEU A 15 -4.59 -4.84 -3.51
N ARG A 16 -3.54 -5.39 -2.90
CA ARG A 16 -2.23 -5.54 -3.54
C ARG A 16 -2.30 -6.48 -4.76
N SER A 17 -2.99 -7.61 -4.63
CA SER A 17 -3.19 -8.57 -5.73
C SER A 17 -3.87 -7.92 -6.94
N MET A 18 -4.91 -7.10 -6.70
CA MET A 18 -5.63 -6.40 -7.76
C MET A 18 -4.79 -5.37 -8.53
N THR A 19 -3.69 -4.89 -7.96
CA THR A 19 -2.92 -3.75 -8.49
C THR A 19 -1.52 -4.12 -8.95
N ILE A 20 -1.00 -5.29 -8.57
CA ILE A 20 0.40 -5.68 -8.81
C ILE A 20 0.74 -5.84 -10.31
N ALA A 21 -0.26 -6.19 -11.14
CA ALA A 21 -0.11 -6.35 -12.59
C ALA A 21 -0.35 -5.05 -13.38
N SER A 22 -0.75 -3.96 -12.73
CA SER A 22 -1.00 -2.68 -13.42
C SER A 22 0.29 -2.09 -13.96
N VAL A 23 0.25 -1.61 -15.21
CA VAL A 23 1.36 -0.92 -15.88
C VAL A 23 1.84 0.25 -15.00
N ASN A 24 3.16 0.39 -14.82
CA ASN A 24 3.82 1.38 -13.97
C ASN A 24 3.65 1.22 -12.43
N ARG A 25 3.00 0.16 -11.94
CA ARG A 25 2.87 -0.06 -10.47
C ARG A 25 4.18 -0.46 -9.81
N ARG A 26 4.99 -1.30 -10.46
CA ARG A 26 6.13 -2.00 -9.81
C ARG A 26 7.15 -1.04 -9.21
N ASP A 27 7.66 -0.10 -10.00
CA ASP A 27 8.69 0.83 -9.54
C ASP A 27 8.14 1.81 -8.50
N ALA A 28 6.90 2.29 -8.69
CA ALA A 28 6.20 3.11 -7.70
C ALA A 28 6.01 2.37 -6.37
N ALA A 29 5.66 1.08 -6.41
CA ALA A 29 5.48 0.25 -5.22
C ALA A 29 6.79 0.09 -4.43
N ILE A 30 7.90 -0.11 -5.15
CA ILE A 30 9.23 -0.22 -4.55
C ILE A 30 9.62 1.10 -3.89
N ALA A 31 9.38 2.24 -4.53
CA ALA A 31 9.65 3.56 -3.97
C ALA A 31 8.82 3.81 -2.70
N GLU A 32 7.50 3.58 -2.75
CA GLU A 32 6.59 3.72 -1.61
C GLU A 32 7.02 2.85 -0.41
N MET A 33 7.39 1.59 -0.66
CA MET A 33 7.86 0.68 0.39
C MET A 33 9.21 1.12 0.97
N THR A 34 10.10 1.67 0.13
CA THR A 34 11.38 2.21 0.56
C THR A 34 11.19 3.41 1.49
N ASP A 35 10.24 4.29 1.18
CA ASP A 35 9.91 5.44 2.03
C ASP A 35 9.39 5.02 3.42
N ILE A 36 8.51 4.02 3.48
CA ILE A 36 8.04 3.45 4.76
C ILE A 36 9.22 2.92 5.56
N MET A 37 10.10 2.14 4.92
CA MET A 37 11.27 1.57 5.59
C MET A 37 12.23 2.65 6.10
N ASN A 38 12.47 3.70 5.31
CA ASN A 38 13.33 4.81 5.71
C ASN A 38 12.77 5.58 6.91
N ALA A 39 11.46 5.83 6.93
CA ALA A 39 10.78 6.49 8.05
C ALA A 39 10.81 5.65 9.33
N ILE A 40 10.65 4.33 9.22
CA ILE A 40 10.80 3.41 10.36
C ILE A 40 12.24 3.42 10.88
N LYS A 41 13.23 3.34 9.98
CA LYS A 41 14.66 3.36 10.34
C LYS A 41 15.08 4.66 11.03
N SER A 42 14.51 5.80 10.62
CA SER A 42 14.74 7.10 11.27
C SER A 42 13.96 7.29 12.57
N ARG A 43 13.18 6.29 13.01
CA ARG A 43 12.32 6.33 14.20
C ARG A 43 11.29 7.48 14.15
N ASN A 44 10.90 7.89 12.96
CA ASN A 44 9.90 8.93 12.76
C ASN A 44 8.52 8.28 12.52
N GLY A 45 7.75 8.16 13.60
CA GLY A 45 6.42 7.53 13.59
C GLY A 45 5.45 8.22 12.63
N ASP A 46 5.38 9.55 12.67
CA ASP A 46 4.47 10.34 11.83
C ASP A 46 4.81 10.18 10.34
N ALA A 47 6.10 10.18 10.00
CA ALA A 47 6.54 9.94 8.63
C ALA A 47 6.22 8.52 8.16
N ALA A 48 6.33 7.52 9.04
CA ALA A 48 6.01 6.13 8.72
C ALA A 48 4.50 5.95 8.49
N GLU A 49 3.67 6.56 9.33
CA GLU A 49 2.22 6.57 9.15
C GLU A 49 1.84 7.23 7.82
N ALA A 50 2.37 8.42 7.56
CA ALA A 50 2.08 9.17 6.33
C ALA A 50 2.51 8.39 5.08
N ALA A 51 3.68 7.75 5.11
CA ALA A 51 4.16 6.91 4.01
C ALA A 51 3.27 5.67 3.79
N ALA A 52 2.88 4.99 4.88
CA ALA A 52 1.99 3.83 4.81
C ALA A 52 0.60 4.19 4.26
N ARG A 53 0.04 5.32 4.69
CA ARG A 53 -1.25 5.83 4.20
C ARG A 53 -1.19 6.11 2.70
N ARG A 54 -0.16 6.84 2.25
CA ARG A 54 0.07 7.11 0.81
C ARG A 54 0.16 5.82 -0.01
N HIS A 55 0.87 4.81 0.47
CA HIS A 55 0.98 3.51 -0.21
C HIS A 55 -0.37 2.83 -0.42
N VAL A 56 -1.21 2.79 0.61
CA VAL A 56 -2.57 2.20 0.53
C VAL A 56 -3.46 3.02 -0.41
N GLU A 57 -3.39 4.35 -0.34
CA GLU A 57 -4.16 5.24 -1.23
C GLU A 57 -3.79 5.07 -2.71
N GLN A 58 -2.50 4.90 -3.04
CA GLN A 58 -2.10 4.65 -4.43
C GLN A 58 -2.62 3.31 -4.94
N ALA A 59 -2.56 2.25 -4.12
CA ALA A 59 -3.15 0.97 -4.48
C ALA A 59 -4.68 1.10 -4.68
N TRP A 60 -5.37 1.82 -3.79
CA TRP A 60 -6.81 2.08 -3.93
C TRP A 60 -7.15 2.83 -5.23
N ARG A 61 -6.39 3.87 -5.58
CA ARG A 61 -6.58 4.62 -6.83
C ARG A 61 -6.46 3.73 -8.06
N ILE A 62 -5.47 2.83 -8.08
CA ILE A 62 -5.26 1.90 -9.20
C ILE A 62 -6.38 0.87 -9.25
N ALA A 63 -6.79 0.32 -8.10
CA ALA A 63 -7.91 -0.63 -8.05
C ALA A 63 -9.22 -0.01 -8.57
N GLN A 64 -9.52 1.24 -8.21
CA GLN A 64 -10.67 1.97 -8.76
C GLN A 64 -10.59 2.14 -10.28
N GLN A 65 -9.40 2.40 -10.83
CA GLN A 65 -9.21 2.50 -12.29
C GLN A 65 -9.45 1.16 -12.97
N THR A 66 -8.92 0.06 -12.39
CA THR A 66 -9.15 -1.30 -12.89
C THR A 66 -10.63 -1.67 -12.88
N LEU A 67 -11.33 -1.42 -11.76
CA LEU A 67 -12.77 -1.74 -11.61
C LEU A 67 -13.68 -0.90 -12.51
N ARG A 68 -13.27 0.32 -12.87
CA ARG A 68 -14.02 1.15 -13.83
C ARG A 68 -13.83 0.71 -15.28
N ASN A 69 -12.74 0.01 -15.57
CA ASN A 69 -12.35 -0.41 -16.92
C ASN A 69 -12.62 -1.91 -17.17
N SER A 70 -13.19 -2.63 -16.20
CA SER A 70 -13.64 -4.02 -16.26
C SER A 70 -15.13 -4.11 -16.56
#